data_AF-A0A535MQX9-F1
#
_entry.id   AF-A0A535MQX9-F1
#
_cell.length_a   1.000
_cell.length_b   1.000
_cell.length_c   1.000
_cell.angle_alpha   90.00
_cell.angle_beta   90.00
_cell.angle_gamma   90.00
#
_symmetry.space_group_name_H-M   'P 1'
#
loop_
_entity.id
_entity.type
_entity.pdbx_description
1 polymer ?
#
loop_
_entity_poly.entity_id
_entity_poly.type
_entity_poly.pdbx_seq_one_letter_code
_entity_poly.pdbx_strand_id
1 'polypeptide(L)'
;GKSDPVDAEAAARAVLAGEASSPAKSDHASVGMLRSLRVARRSAMKMRTQVWQQMQALLVSAPAELRERLRSLPPDHLVAVSTGLRPGPVTSPAAATKLALRGLAVRHQLLSGELQRLDLELARLTQEVAPALCALIGVGPDVAGALLVAAGDNPARLTSEASFANLCGAAPLPASSGKTNRHRLNRGGDRLANNALWHIVITRLRWHQPTRSYMARRTTEGLSKREIIRCLKRYVAREVYRCLLTTGALAPAT
;
A
#
# COMPACT_ATOMS: atom_id res chain seq x y z
N GLY A 1 -27.28 -3.74 3.73
CA GLY A 1 -28.15 -4.86 3.33
C GLY A 1 -27.40 -6.15 3.54
N LYS A 2 -28.09 -7.28 3.43
CA LYS A 2 -27.48 -8.62 3.39
C LYS A 2 -27.18 -9.09 1.96
N SER A 3 -27.54 -8.32 0.93
CA SER A 3 -27.32 -8.64 -0.48
C SER A 3 -27.03 -7.39 -1.33
N ASP A 4 -26.16 -7.56 -2.33
CA ASP A 4 -25.68 -6.47 -3.21
C ASP A 4 -26.80 -5.77 -4.02
N PRO A 5 -27.84 -6.46 -4.54
CA PRO A 5 -28.90 -5.79 -5.30
C PRO A 5 -29.75 -4.84 -4.43
N VAL A 6 -30.03 -5.24 -3.19
CA VAL A 6 -30.81 -4.41 -2.25
C VAL A 6 -30.01 -3.19 -1.83
N ASP A 7 -28.70 -3.33 -1.66
CA ASP A 7 -27.81 -2.20 -1.35
C ASP A 7 -27.65 -1.25 -2.55
N ALA A 8 -27.63 -1.78 -3.78
CA ALA A 8 -27.63 -0.97 -5.00
C ALA A 8 -28.93 -0.16 -5.18
N GLU A 9 -30.08 -0.80 -4.95
CA GLU A 9 -31.38 -0.12 -5.03
C GLU A 9 -31.54 0.94 -3.93
N ALA A 10 -31.16 0.62 -2.69
CA ALA A 10 -31.19 1.59 -1.59
C ALA A 10 -30.28 2.80 -1.86
N ALA A 11 -29.09 2.57 -2.42
CA ALA A 11 -28.19 3.65 -2.84
C ALA A 11 -28.81 4.50 -3.95
N ALA A 12 -29.42 3.89 -4.97
CA ALA A 12 -30.10 4.61 -6.05
C ALA A 12 -31.27 5.45 -5.53
N ARG A 13 -32.10 4.90 -4.63
CA ARG A 13 -33.20 5.63 -4.00
C ARG A 13 -32.70 6.80 -3.16
N ALA A 14 -31.62 6.63 -2.40
CA ALA A 14 -31.02 7.71 -1.61
C ALA A 14 -30.50 8.86 -2.49
N VAL A 15 -29.95 8.55 -3.68
CA VAL A 15 -29.56 9.57 -4.66
C VAL A 15 -30.79 10.30 -5.22
N LEU A 16 -31.82 9.56 -5.62
CA LEU A 16 -33.07 10.13 -6.14
C LEU A 16 -33.79 11.00 -5.09
N ALA A 17 -33.73 10.61 -3.83
CA ALA A 17 -34.32 11.36 -2.71
C ALA A 17 -33.48 12.59 -2.29
N GLY A 18 -32.31 12.81 -2.89
CA GLY A 18 -31.40 13.90 -2.51
C GLY A 18 -30.63 13.66 -1.20
N GLU A 19 -30.84 12.52 -0.54
CA GLU A 19 -30.17 12.12 0.71
C GLU A 19 -28.69 11.77 0.48
N ALA A 20 -28.32 11.36 -0.74
CA ALA A 20 -26.96 11.02 -1.15
C ALA A 20 -26.45 11.94 -2.29
N SER A 21 -26.39 13.26 -2.02
CA SER A 21 -26.03 14.30 -2.98
C SER A 21 -24.53 14.67 -3.05
N SER A 22 -23.66 13.91 -2.37
CA SER A 22 -22.21 14.19 -2.41
C SER A 22 -21.65 13.98 -3.82
N PRO A 23 -20.84 14.92 -4.36
CA PRO A 23 -20.30 14.79 -5.70
C PRO A 23 -19.43 13.53 -5.81
N ALA A 24 -19.53 12.85 -6.96
CA ALA A 24 -18.74 11.65 -7.24
C ALA A 24 -17.24 11.95 -7.20
N LYS A 25 -16.42 10.94 -6.87
CA LYS A 25 -14.96 11.09 -6.86
C LYS A 25 -14.46 11.41 -8.28
N SER A 26 -13.77 12.53 -8.45
CA SER A 26 -13.05 12.86 -9.68
C SER A 26 -11.64 12.27 -9.67
N ASP A 27 -11.13 11.92 -10.84
CA ASP A 27 -9.80 11.33 -11.02
C ASP A 27 -9.15 11.59 -12.39
N HIS A 28 -9.58 12.66 -13.06
CA HIS A 28 -9.16 12.97 -14.42
C HIS A 28 -7.86 13.78 -14.51
N ALA A 29 -7.33 14.27 -13.37
CA ALA A 29 -6.11 15.07 -13.33
C ALA A 29 -4.95 14.26 -12.71
N SER A 30 -4.23 14.84 -11.75
CA SER A 30 -3.05 14.23 -11.14
C SER A 30 -3.36 12.92 -10.43
N VAL A 31 -4.56 12.74 -9.86
CA VAL A 31 -4.96 11.46 -9.27
C VAL A 31 -5.09 10.35 -10.32
N GLY A 32 -5.51 10.66 -11.54
CA GLY A 32 -5.54 9.72 -12.66
C GLY A 32 -4.14 9.20 -13.00
N MET A 33 -3.16 10.10 -13.10
CA MET A 33 -1.75 9.76 -13.32
C MET A 33 -1.21 8.87 -12.19
N LEU A 34 -1.41 9.27 -10.93
CA LEU A 34 -0.99 8.51 -9.75
C LEU A 34 -1.60 7.11 -9.73
N ARG A 35 -2.88 6.97 -10.09
CA ARG A 35 -3.54 5.66 -10.17
C ARG A 35 -2.87 4.76 -11.19
N SER A 36 -2.67 5.24 -12.41
CA SER A 36 -2.08 4.46 -13.50
C SER A 36 -0.69 3.96 -13.13
N LEU A 37 0.16 4.84 -12.60
CA LEU A 37 1.52 4.47 -12.14
C LEU A 37 1.48 3.46 -10.99
N ARG A 38 0.56 3.62 -10.04
CA ARG A 38 0.41 2.67 -8.92
C ARG A 38 -0.09 1.30 -9.36
N VAL A 39 -0.92 1.21 -10.40
CA VAL A 39 -1.32 -0.08 -10.99
C VAL A 39 -0.10 -0.80 -11.54
N ALA A 40 0.69 -0.13 -12.39
CA ALA A 40 1.92 -0.69 -12.96
C ALA A 40 2.90 -1.11 -11.85
N ARG A 41 3.16 -0.22 -10.89
CA ARG A 41 4.10 -0.46 -9.78
C ARG A 41 3.72 -1.67 -8.94
N ARG A 42 2.43 -1.80 -8.59
CA ARG A 42 1.95 -2.95 -7.80
C ARG A 42 2.11 -4.26 -8.57
N SER A 43 1.88 -4.25 -9.88
CA SER A 43 2.14 -5.40 -10.75
C SER A 43 3.62 -5.76 -10.74
N ALA A 44 4.50 -4.79 -11.03
CA ALA A 44 5.94 -5.00 -11.06
C ALA A 44 6.49 -5.51 -9.72
N MET A 45 6.04 -4.95 -8.60
CA MET A 45 6.43 -5.39 -7.25
C MET A 45 6.00 -6.83 -6.97
N LYS A 46 4.77 -7.20 -7.33
CA LYS A 46 4.25 -8.56 -7.17
C LYS A 46 5.09 -9.54 -8.00
N MET A 47 5.32 -9.23 -9.27
CA MET A 47 6.13 -10.05 -10.16
C MET A 47 7.57 -10.18 -9.66
N ARG A 48 8.19 -9.08 -9.19
CA ARG A 48 9.57 -9.11 -8.68
C ARG A 48 9.68 -10.02 -7.46
N THR A 49 8.72 -9.90 -6.54
CA THR A 49 8.65 -10.75 -5.35
C THR A 49 8.48 -12.22 -5.72
N GLN A 50 7.60 -12.53 -6.67
CA GLN A 50 7.38 -13.89 -7.16
C GLN A 50 8.65 -14.47 -7.81
N VAL A 51 9.33 -13.68 -8.65
CA VAL A 51 10.59 -14.08 -9.28
C VAL A 51 11.66 -14.37 -8.24
N TRP A 52 11.80 -13.50 -7.23
CA TRP A 52 12.72 -13.72 -6.12
C TRP A 52 12.43 -15.04 -5.38
N GLN A 53 11.15 -15.29 -5.06
CA GLN A 53 10.74 -16.55 -4.42
C GLN A 53 11.06 -17.78 -5.28
N GLN A 54 10.86 -17.69 -6.60
CA GLN A 54 11.22 -18.76 -7.54
C GLN A 54 12.72 -19.00 -7.60
N MET A 55 13.54 -17.95 -7.56
CA MET A 55 15.00 -18.08 -7.46
C MET A 55 15.40 -18.81 -6.17
N GLN A 56 14.83 -18.41 -5.03
CA GLN A 56 15.09 -19.07 -3.76
C GLN A 56 14.67 -20.54 -3.78
N ALA A 57 13.50 -20.85 -4.34
CA ALA A 57 13.04 -22.23 -4.47
C ALA A 57 13.97 -23.09 -5.34
N LEU A 58 14.46 -22.56 -6.47
CA LEU A 58 15.43 -23.28 -7.31
C LEU A 58 16.77 -23.49 -6.61
N LEU A 59 17.20 -22.58 -5.74
CA LEU A 59 18.43 -22.75 -4.98
C LEU A 59 18.34 -23.89 -3.98
N VAL A 60 17.18 -24.10 -3.35
CA VAL A 60 16.99 -25.22 -2.41
C VAL A 60 17.25 -26.56 -3.11
N SER A 61 16.71 -26.76 -4.31
CA SER A 61 16.85 -28.01 -5.07
C SER A 61 18.03 -28.04 -6.06
N ALA A 62 18.82 -26.98 -6.18
CA ALA A 62 19.97 -26.91 -7.09
C ALA A 62 21.03 -27.98 -6.78
N PRO A 63 21.81 -28.47 -7.76
CA PRO A 63 22.95 -29.36 -7.51
C PRO A 63 23.94 -28.79 -6.48
N ALA A 64 24.59 -29.64 -5.68
CA ALA A 64 25.35 -29.26 -4.49
C ALA A 64 26.38 -28.14 -4.73
N GLU A 65 27.26 -28.31 -5.73
CA GLU A 65 28.26 -27.32 -6.09
C GLU A 65 27.66 -25.95 -6.44
N LEU A 66 26.55 -25.93 -7.18
CA LEU A 66 25.88 -24.69 -7.55
C LEU A 66 25.19 -24.05 -6.34
N ARG A 67 24.55 -24.87 -5.50
CA ARG A 67 23.87 -24.43 -4.29
C ARG A 67 24.86 -23.79 -3.32
N GLU A 68 25.98 -24.44 -3.05
CA GLU A 68 27.01 -23.97 -2.12
C GLU A 68 27.62 -22.65 -2.55
N ARG A 69 27.87 -22.49 -3.86
CA ARG A 69 28.38 -21.25 -4.44
C ARG A 69 27.43 -20.06 -4.30
N LEU A 70 26.11 -20.31 -4.28
CA LEU A 70 25.10 -19.25 -4.38
C LEU A 70 24.39 -18.96 -3.05
N ARG A 71 24.25 -19.94 -2.15
CA ARG A 71 23.39 -19.85 -0.95
C ARG A 71 23.82 -18.77 0.07
N SER A 72 25.10 -18.43 0.10
CA SER A 72 25.67 -17.45 1.05
C SER A 72 25.70 -16.04 0.47
N LEU A 73 25.34 -15.86 -0.80
CA LEU A 73 25.38 -14.55 -1.44
C LEU A 73 24.25 -13.66 -0.91
N PRO A 74 24.53 -12.38 -0.62
CA PRO A 74 23.48 -11.43 -0.31
C PRO A 74 22.57 -11.24 -1.54
N PRO A 75 21.31 -10.79 -1.36
CA PRO A 75 20.30 -10.78 -2.42
C PRO A 75 20.75 -10.13 -3.73
N ASP A 76 21.35 -8.94 -3.66
CA ASP A 76 21.76 -8.19 -4.85
C ASP A 76 22.91 -8.90 -5.60
N HIS A 77 23.88 -9.46 -4.86
CA HIS A 77 24.94 -10.26 -5.46
C HIS A 77 24.41 -11.58 -6.03
N LEU A 78 23.46 -12.23 -5.37
CA LEU A 78 22.84 -13.44 -5.88
C LEU A 78 22.17 -13.19 -7.22
N VAL A 79 21.40 -12.09 -7.34
CA VAL A 79 20.79 -11.69 -8.61
C VAL A 79 21.87 -11.40 -9.65
N ALA A 80 22.88 -10.59 -9.33
CA ALA A 80 23.96 -10.25 -10.25
C ALA A 80 24.72 -11.50 -10.75
N VAL A 81 25.17 -12.38 -9.86
CA VAL A 81 25.87 -13.62 -10.22
C VAL A 81 24.97 -14.54 -11.03
N SER A 82 23.68 -14.65 -10.67
CA SER A 82 22.72 -15.48 -11.40
C SER A 82 22.52 -15.00 -12.84
N THR A 83 22.51 -13.69 -13.10
CA THR A 83 22.42 -13.15 -14.47
C THR A 83 23.64 -13.49 -15.34
N GLY A 84 24.81 -13.64 -14.72
CA GLY A 84 26.06 -14.00 -15.38
C GLY A 84 26.28 -15.51 -15.57
N LEU A 85 25.37 -16.37 -15.11
CA LEU A 85 25.54 -17.82 -15.23
C LEU A 85 25.62 -18.27 -16.71
N ARG A 86 26.57 -19.16 -16.99
CA ARG A 86 26.75 -19.76 -18.31
C ARG A 86 26.30 -21.23 -18.25
N PRO A 87 25.07 -21.55 -18.70
CA PRO A 87 24.54 -22.91 -18.60
C PRO A 87 25.19 -23.90 -19.58
N GLY A 88 25.69 -23.44 -20.73
CA GLY A 88 26.06 -24.33 -21.84
C GLY A 88 24.84 -25.05 -22.42
N PRO A 89 25.01 -26.13 -23.20
CA PRO A 89 23.93 -27.02 -23.62
C PRO A 89 23.18 -27.60 -22.41
N VAL A 90 21.85 -27.65 -22.47
CA VAL A 90 21.00 -28.14 -21.37
C VAL A 90 20.95 -29.67 -21.38
N THR A 91 22.04 -30.29 -20.99
CA THR A 91 22.21 -31.76 -20.95
C THR A 91 22.36 -32.29 -19.52
N SER A 92 22.29 -31.43 -18.51
CA SER A 92 22.40 -31.79 -17.10
C SER A 92 21.47 -30.96 -16.20
N PRO A 93 21.13 -31.45 -14.99
CA PRO A 93 20.39 -30.67 -14.00
C PRO A 93 21.09 -29.33 -13.67
N ALA A 94 22.42 -29.32 -13.59
CA ALA A 94 23.18 -28.10 -13.33
C ALA A 94 23.04 -27.06 -14.45
N ALA A 95 23.11 -27.50 -15.71
CA ALA A 95 22.88 -26.62 -16.87
C ALA A 95 21.45 -26.07 -16.89
N ALA A 96 20.45 -26.93 -16.62
CA ALA A 96 19.04 -26.53 -16.53
C ALA A 96 18.78 -25.51 -15.41
N THR A 97 19.30 -25.76 -14.19
CA THR A 97 19.17 -24.83 -13.06
C THR A 97 19.86 -23.49 -13.35
N LYS A 98 21.06 -23.50 -13.96
CA LYS A 98 21.75 -22.26 -14.36
C LYS A 98 20.94 -21.45 -15.37
N LEU A 99 20.35 -22.11 -16.37
CA LEU A 99 19.52 -21.45 -17.38
C LEU A 99 18.28 -20.80 -16.74
N ALA A 100 17.57 -21.56 -15.89
CA ALA A 100 16.39 -21.06 -15.18
C ALA A 100 16.72 -19.90 -14.23
N LEU A 101 17.77 -20.03 -13.40
CA LEU A 101 18.22 -18.97 -12.49
C LEU A 101 18.61 -17.70 -13.26
N ARG A 102 19.30 -17.83 -14.39
CA ARG A 102 19.64 -16.69 -15.24
C ARG A 102 18.41 -15.95 -15.75
N GLY A 103 17.44 -16.68 -16.31
CA GLY A 103 16.21 -16.08 -16.83
C GLY A 103 15.40 -15.35 -15.74
N LEU A 104 15.29 -15.94 -14.55
CA LEU A 104 14.64 -15.31 -13.41
C LEU A 104 15.40 -14.08 -12.93
N ALA A 105 16.72 -14.15 -12.80
CA ALA A 105 17.53 -13.02 -12.33
C ALA A 105 17.48 -11.83 -13.30
N VAL A 106 17.52 -12.07 -14.62
CA VAL A 106 17.34 -11.01 -15.63
C VAL A 106 15.96 -10.35 -15.49
N ARG A 107 14.90 -11.16 -15.30
CA ARG A 107 13.55 -10.63 -15.05
C ARG A 107 13.48 -9.83 -13.75
N HIS A 108 14.17 -10.26 -12.70
CA HIS A 108 14.25 -9.53 -11.44
C HIS A 108 14.91 -8.15 -11.61
N GLN A 109 16.00 -8.07 -12.38
CA GLN A 109 16.69 -6.81 -12.69
C GLN A 109 15.78 -5.88 -13.50
N LEU A 110 15.13 -6.39 -14.54
CA LEU A 110 14.19 -5.63 -15.37
C LEU A 110 13.08 -4.98 -14.50
N LEU A 111 12.43 -5.79 -13.67
CA LEU A 111 11.35 -5.32 -12.77
C LEU A 111 11.87 -4.34 -11.72
N SER A 112 13.13 -4.50 -11.28
CA SER A 112 13.76 -3.56 -10.34
C SER A 112 13.98 -2.19 -10.99
N GLY A 113 14.47 -2.15 -12.23
CA GLY A 113 14.60 -0.90 -13.00
C GLY A 113 13.25 -0.26 -13.32
N GLU A 114 12.23 -1.05 -13.64
CA GLU A 114 10.86 -0.54 -13.81
C GLU A 114 10.33 0.10 -12.53
N LEU A 115 10.49 -0.56 -11.38
CA LEU A 115 10.07 -0.03 -10.09
C LEU A 115 10.78 1.28 -9.74
N GLN A 116 12.09 1.40 -9.99
CA GLN A 116 12.83 2.64 -9.77
C GLN A 116 12.26 3.81 -10.58
N ARG A 117 11.97 3.59 -11.88
CA ARG A 117 11.36 4.63 -12.73
C ARG A 117 9.97 5.04 -12.23
N LEU A 118 9.14 4.06 -11.85
CA LEU A 118 7.80 4.34 -11.33
C LEU A 118 7.85 5.03 -9.96
N ASP A 119 8.79 4.66 -9.09
CA ASP A 119 8.99 5.28 -7.79
C ASP A 119 9.42 6.76 -7.93
N LEU A 120 10.26 7.08 -8.91
CA LEU A 120 10.66 8.47 -9.21
C LEU A 120 9.47 9.33 -9.67
N GLU A 121 8.67 8.85 -10.62
CA GLU A 121 7.49 9.60 -11.08
C GLU A 121 6.43 9.76 -9.98
N LEU A 122 6.20 8.71 -9.18
CA LEU A 122 5.32 8.82 -8.01
C LEU A 122 5.85 9.85 -7.01
N ALA A 123 7.16 9.88 -6.74
CA ALA A 123 7.75 10.85 -5.83
C ALA A 123 7.53 12.28 -6.33
N ARG A 124 7.80 12.53 -7.61
CA ARG A 124 7.60 13.84 -8.24
C ARG A 124 6.13 14.29 -8.15
N LEU A 125 5.19 13.46 -8.65
CA LEU A 125 3.77 13.80 -8.68
C LEU A 125 3.18 13.99 -7.28
N THR A 126 3.55 13.14 -6.32
CA THR A 126 3.03 13.28 -4.94
C THR A 126 3.58 14.52 -4.24
N GLN A 127 4.83 14.89 -4.51
CA GLN A 127 5.42 16.11 -3.97
C GLN A 127 4.81 17.38 -4.58
N GLU A 128 4.50 17.37 -5.87
CA GLU A 128 3.81 18.48 -6.56
C GLU A 128 2.37 18.65 -6.04
N VAL A 129 1.63 17.54 -5.92
CA VAL A 129 0.22 17.58 -5.52
C VAL A 129 0.06 17.85 -4.03
N ALA A 130 0.78 17.12 -3.17
CA ALA A 130 0.53 17.13 -1.73
C ALA A 130 1.82 17.18 -0.90
N PRO A 131 2.58 18.29 -0.97
CA PRO A 131 3.85 18.42 -0.25
C PRO A 131 3.68 18.28 1.27
N ALA A 132 2.60 18.83 1.84
CA ALA A 132 2.29 18.70 3.27
C ALA A 132 2.02 17.25 3.68
N LEU A 133 1.43 16.44 2.80
CA LEU A 133 1.21 15.01 3.04
C LEU A 133 2.55 14.25 3.00
N CYS A 134 3.41 14.54 2.02
CA CYS A 134 4.74 13.93 1.90
C CYS A 134 5.68 14.29 3.06
N ALA A 135 5.47 15.43 3.71
CA ALA A 135 6.23 15.83 4.90
C ALA A 135 5.92 14.98 6.16
N LEU A 136 4.82 14.22 6.15
CA LEU A 136 4.45 13.40 7.30
C LEU A 136 5.37 12.18 7.48
N ILE A 137 5.78 11.93 8.73
CA ILE A 137 6.60 10.74 9.05
C ILE A 137 5.84 9.46 8.66
N GLY A 138 6.49 8.63 7.83
CA GLY A 138 5.95 7.37 7.36
C GLY A 138 5.14 7.47 6.07
N VAL A 139 5.08 8.65 5.44
CA VAL A 139 4.45 8.85 4.14
C VAL A 139 5.51 8.90 3.05
N GLY A 140 5.72 7.76 2.38
CA GLY A 140 6.50 7.71 1.13
C GLY A 140 5.61 7.86 -0.11
N PRO A 141 6.19 7.93 -1.32
CA PRO A 141 5.45 8.19 -2.56
C PRO A 141 4.27 7.25 -2.83
N ASP A 142 4.43 5.94 -2.67
CA ASP A 142 3.33 4.98 -2.88
C ASP A 142 2.23 5.10 -1.80
N VAL A 143 2.60 5.45 -0.57
CA VAL A 143 1.66 5.70 0.54
C VAL A 143 0.86 6.98 0.27
N ALA A 144 1.54 8.07 -0.12
CA ALA A 144 0.90 9.32 -0.51
C ALA A 144 -0.05 9.10 -1.70
N GLY A 145 0.43 8.44 -2.76
CA GLY A 145 -0.40 8.12 -3.92
C GLY A 145 -1.60 7.22 -3.59
N ALA A 146 -1.49 6.33 -2.60
CA ALA A 146 -2.65 5.55 -2.12
C ALA A 146 -3.74 6.42 -1.51
N LEU A 147 -3.33 7.36 -0.66
CA LEU A 147 -4.24 8.26 0.04
C LEU A 147 -4.87 9.27 -0.93
N LEU A 148 -4.08 9.82 -1.87
CA LEU A 148 -4.56 10.71 -2.93
C LEU A 148 -5.53 10.00 -3.88
N VAL A 149 -5.26 8.76 -4.29
CA VAL A 149 -6.18 8.00 -5.16
C VAL A 149 -7.51 7.66 -4.48
N ALA A 150 -7.49 7.41 -3.17
CA ALA A 150 -8.71 7.25 -2.39
C ALA A 150 -9.45 8.59 -2.24
N ALA A 151 -8.71 9.67 -1.97
CA ALA A 151 -9.25 11.01 -1.82
C ALA A 151 -9.74 11.64 -3.13
N GLY A 152 -9.29 11.21 -4.31
CA GLY A 152 -9.71 11.82 -5.57
C GLY A 152 -9.17 13.23 -5.78
N ASP A 153 -9.39 13.77 -6.98
CA ASP A 153 -9.07 15.16 -7.32
C ASP A 153 -10.01 16.14 -6.61
N ASN A 154 -11.16 15.69 -6.09
CA ASN A 154 -12.09 16.51 -5.32
C ASN A 154 -12.17 16.05 -3.85
N PRO A 155 -11.10 16.25 -3.03
CA PRO A 155 -11.10 15.86 -1.63
C PRO A 155 -12.18 16.59 -0.82
N ALA A 156 -12.66 17.76 -1.28
CA ALA A 156 -13.75 18.52 -0.65
C ALA A 156 -15.08 17.77 -0.54
N ARG A 157 -15.31 16.71 -1.36
CA ARG A 157 -16.49 15.82 -1.19
C ARG A 157 -16.48 15.08 0.16
N LEU A 158 -15.31 14.97 0.80
CA LEU A 158 -15.15 14.36 2.11
C LEU A 158 -15.46 15.42 3.17
N THR A 159 -16.70 15.46 3.61
CA THR A 159 -17.24 16.51 4.49
C THR A 159 -16.73 16.49 5.93
N SER A 160 -15.93 15.48 6.33
CA SER A 160 -15.34 15.42 7.67
C SER A 160 -14.16 14.45 7.78
N GLU A 161 -13.36 14.61 8.84
CA GLU A 161 -12.35 13.62 9.27
C GLU A 161 -12.95 12.21 9.41
N ALA A 162 -14.21 12.13 9.84
CA ALA A 162 -14.91 10.86 10.01
C ALA A 162 -15.27 10.22 8.67
N SER A 163 -15.68 11.01 7.68
CA SER A 163 -15.93 10.54 6.31
C SER A 163 -14.67 9.93 5.69
N PHE A 164 -13.53 10.62 5.79
CA PHE A 164 -12.26 10.09 5.25
C PHE A 164 -11.80 8.81 5.97
N ALA A 165 -11.92 8.75 7.29
CA ALA A 165 -11.55 7.55 8.02
C ALA A 165 -12.53 6.38 7.78
N ASN A 166 -13.80 6.63 7.48
CA ASN A 166 -14.74 5.62 6.98
C ASN A 166 -14.30 5.10 5.60
N LEU A 167 -13.99 6.01 4.67
CA LEU A 167 -13.45 5.68 3.36
C LEU A 167 -12.20 4.80 3.46
N CYS A 168 -11.28 5.12 4.37
CA CYS A 168 -10.07 4.34 4.59
C CYS A 168 -10.28 3.05 5.43
N GLY A 169 -11.50 2.73 5.85
CA GLY A 169 -11.76 1.57 6.72
C GLY A 169 -11.15 1.67 8.13
N ALA A 170 -10.74 2.86 8.56
CA ALA A 170 -10.13 3.14 9.85
C ALA A 170 -11.14 3.62 10.91
N ALA A 171 -12.40 3.87 10.53
CA ALA A 171 -13.45 4.18 11.46
C ALA A 171 -13.78 2.97 12.36
N PRO A 172 -13.89 3.16 13.68
CA PRO A 172 -14.26 2.10 14.60
C PRO A 172 -15.71 1.68 14.35
N LEU A 173 -15.95 0.40 14.09
CA LEU A 173 -17.30 -0.16 14.07
C LEU A 173 -17.57 -0.80 15.43
N PRO A 174 -18.61 -0.37 16.17
CA PRO A 174 -18.97 -1.03 17.42
C PRO A 174 -19.30 -2.51 17.16
N ALA A 175 -18.76 -3.35 18.03
CA ALA A 175 -18.96 -4.78 18.07
C ALA A 175 -19.02 -5.20 19.54
N SER A 176 -20.12 -4.82 20.18
CA SER A 176 -20.41 -5.14 21.57
C SER A 176 -21.51 -6.19 21.66
N SER A 177 -21.29 -7.18 22.52
CA SER A 177 -22.32 -8.07 23.07
C SER A 177 -22.18 -7.99 24.60
N GLY A 178 -23.29 -7.69 25.29
CA GLY A 178 -23.32 -7.54 26.74
C GLY A 178 -22.34 -6.51 27.30
N LYS A 179 -21.56 -6.90 28.32
CA LYS A 179 -20.65 -6.03 29.10
C LYS A 179 -19.32 -5.66 28.41
N THR A 180 -19.08 -6.10 27.16
CA THR A 180 -17.82 -5.81 26.45
C THR A 180 -18.02 -4.76 25.36
N ASN A 181 -17.35 -3.62 25.49
CA ASN A 181 -17.28 -2.61 24.43
C ASN A 181 -16.03 -2.85 23.58
N ARG A 182 -16.19 -3.54 22.45
CA ARG A 182 -15.11 -3.78 21.48
C ARG A 182 -15.46 -3.17 20.12
N HIS A 183 -14.44 -2.89 19.34
CA HIS A 183 -14.58 -2.41 17.97
C HIS A 183 -14.05 -3.44 16.97
N ARG A 184 -14.83 -3.70 15.92
CA ARG A 184 -14.43 -4.56 14.80
C ARG A 184 -13.80 -3.74 13.66
N LEU A 185 -13.14 -4.47 12.76
CA LEU A 185 -12.58 -3.92 11.52
C LEU A 185 -13.70 -3.52 10.55
N ASN A 186 -13.59 -2.34 9.96
CA ASN A 186 -14.41 -1.97 8.81
C ASN A 186 -13.83 -2.61 7.53
N ARG A 187 -14.59 -3.53 6.91
CA ARG A 187 -14.19 -4.21 5.67
C ARG A 187 -14.66 -3.50 4.39
N GLY A 188 -15.56 -2.51 4.50
CA GLY A 188 -16.12 -1.78 3.36
C GLY A 188 -15.29 -0.60 2.87
N GLY A 189 -14.19 -0.25 3.55
CA GLY A 189 -13.30 0.84 3.13
C GLY A 189 -12.29 0.43 2.07
N ASP A 190 -11.64 1.43 1.47
CA ASP A 190 -10.54 1.27 0.53
C ASP A 190 -9.36 0.55 1.21
N ARG A 191 -9.09 -0.68 0.73
CA ARG A 191 -8.07 -1.56 1.30
C ARG A 191 -6.65 -1.01 1.12
N LEU A 192 -6.40 -0.24 0.07
CA LEU A 192 -5.09 0.34 -0.21
C LEU A 192 -4.85 1.55 0.70
N ALA A 193 -5.83 2.42 0.86
CA ALA A 193 -5.76 3.51 1.82
C ALA A 193 -5.62 2.97 3.25
N ASN A 194 -6.37 1.93 3.59
CA ASN A 194 -6.26 1.25 4.89
C ASN A 194 -4.85 0.66 5.13
N ASN A 195 -4.21 0.10 4.10
CA ASN A 195 -2.84 -0.40 4.16
C ASN A 195 -1.82 0.75 4.25
N ALA A 196 -2.04 1.86 3.53
CA ALA A 196 -1.22 3.06 3.62
C ALA A 196 -1.20 3.64 5.04
N LEU A 197 -2.37 3.77 5.68
CA LEU A 197 -2.46 4.16 7.10
C LEU A 197 -1.71 3.18 8.03
N TRP A 198 -1.75 1.88 7.73
CA TRP A 198 -1.01 0.89 8.51
C TRP A 198 0.52 1.05 8.34
N HIS A 199 1.02 1.26 7.11
CA HIS A 199 2.45 1.53 6.88
C HIS A 199 2.93 2.76 7.64
N ILE A 200 2.16 3.85 7.62
CA ILE A 200 2.49 5.06 8.38
C ILE A 200 2.61 4.73 9.87
N VAL A 201 1.64 4.00 10.44
CA VAL A 201 1.66 3.62 11.86
C VAL A 201 2.87 2.76 12.19
N ILE A 202 3.21 1.74 11.38
CA ILE A 202 4.36 0.87 11.64
C ILE A 202 5.67 1.65 11.58
N THR A 203 5.83 2.53 10.59
CA THR A 203 7.01 3.40 10.49
C THR A 203 7.11 4.33 11.69
N ARG A 204 6.00 4.95 12.10
CA ARG A 204 5.94 5.83 13.27
C ARG A 204 6.21 5.10 14.58
N LEU A 205 5.82 3.85 14.73
CA LEU A 205 6.19 3.06 15.92
C LEU A 205 7.69 2.83 16.05
N ARG A 206 8.44 2.92 14.94
CA ARG A 206 9.90 2.83 14.96
C ARG A 206 10.57 4.20 15.20
N TRP A 207 10.05 5.26 14.58
CA TRP A 207 10.78 6.54 14.48
C TRP A 207 10.07 7.76 15.08
N HIS A 208 8.80 7.67 15.46
CA HIS A 208 8.01 8.81 15.94
C HIS A 208 7.69 8.70 17.42
N GLN A 209 8.37 9.50 18.24
CA GLN A 209 8.30 9.42 19.70
C GLN A 209 6.87 9.56 20.25
N PRO A 210 6.01 10.52 19.81
CA PRO A 210 4.63 10.60 20.28
C PRO A 210 3.81 9.32 20.02
N THR A 211 4.02 8.65 18.87
CA THR A 211 3.35 7.38 18.57
C THR A 211 3.84 6.25 19.47
N ARG A 212 5.13 6.23 19.81
CA ARG A 212 5.69 5.26 20.78
C ARG A 212 5.14 5.48 22.19
N SER A 213 5.06 6.72 22.65
CA SER A 213 4.47 7.07 23.95
C SER A 213 2.99 6.69 24.00
N TYR A 214 2.24 6.92 22.92
CA TYR A 214 0.85 6.48 22.82
C TYR A 214 0.73 4.95 22.92
N MET A 215 1.58 4.21 22.21
CA MET A 215 1.61 2.75 22.27
C MET A 215 1.87 2.26 23.70
N ALA A 216 2.91 2.78 24.36
CA ALA A 216 3.26 2.41 25.73
C ALA A 216 2.09 2.66 26.70
N ARG A 217 1.49 3.85 26.67
CA ARG A 217 0.34 4.20 27.51
C ARG A 217 -0.87 3.30 27.27
N ARG A 218 -1.24 3.02 26.02
CA ARG A 218 -2.39 2.15 25.74
C ARG A 218 -2.12 0.69 26.09
N THR A 219 -0.86 0.25 26.05
CA THR A 219 -0.46 -1.08 26.54
C THR A 219 -0.65 -1.17 28.06
N THR A 220 -0.28 -0.15 28.84
CA THR A 220 -0.53 -0.14 30.29
C THR A 220 -2.01 -0.08 30.65
N GLU A 221 -2.83 0.50 29.78
CA GLU A 221 -4.31 0.50 29.90
C GLU A 221 -4.97 -0.83 29.47
N GLY A 222 -4.18 -1.87 29.14
CA GLY A 222 -4.68 -3.22 28.86
C GLY A 222 -5.13 -3.47 27.42
N LEU A 223 -4.88 -2.56 26.48
CA LEU A 223 -5.21 -2.80 25.07
C LEU A 223 -4.19 -3.71 24.39
N SER A 224 -4.70 -4.60 23.55
CA SER A 224 -3.85 -5.41 22.66
C SER A 224 -3.18 -4.53 21.59
N LYS A 225 -2.00 -4.95 21.10
CA LYS A 225 -1.30 -4.28 20.00
C LYS A 225 -2.19 -4.03 18.77
N ARG A 226 -3.11 -4.95 18.47
CA ARG A 226 -4.05 -4.80 17.35
C ARG A 226 -5.05 -3.67 17.59
N GLU A 227 -5.56 -3.52 18.82
CA GLU A 227 -6.47 -2.42 19.18
C GLU A 227 -5.75 -1.07 19.14
N ILE A 228 -4.53 -1.01 19.67
CA ILE A 228 -3.69 0.20 19.64
C ILE A 228 -3.43 0.65 18.21
N ILE A 229 -3.04 -0.28 17.33
CA ILE A 229 -2.82 0.03 15.90
C ILE A 229 -4.10 0.58 15.25
N ARG A 230 -5.29 0.06 15.58
CA ARG A 230 -6.55 0.60 15.05
C ARG A 230 -6.78 2.05 15.51
N CYS A 231 -6.53 2.34 16.79
CA CYS A 231 -6.60 3.72 17.29
C CYS A 231 -5.61 4.63 16.56
N LEU A 232 -4.35 4.20 16.42
CA LEU A 232 -3.31 4.96 15.73
C LEU A 232 -3.67 5.23 14.26
N LYS A 233 -4.24 4.25 13.55
CA LYS A 233 -4.72 4.46 12.17
C LYS A 233 -5.81 5.52 12.09
N ARG A 234 -6.69 5.61 13.08
CA ARG A 234 -7.71 6.67 13.14
C ARG A 234 -7.08 8.05 13.36
N TYR A 235 -6.08 8.17 14.22
CA TYR A 235 -5.34 9.43 14.40
C TYR A 235 -4.59 9.85 13.15
N VAL A 236 -3.90 8.91 12.49
CA VAL A 236 -3.23 9.18 11.21
C VAL A 236 -4.23 9.58 10.14
N ALA A 237 -5.40 8.93 10.05
CA ALA A 237 -6.43 9.31 9.08
C ALA A 237 -6.90 10.76 9.26
N ARG A 238 -7.06 11.22 10.51
CA ARG A 238 -7.37 12.62 10.83
C ARG A 238 -6.30 13.58 10.34
N GLU A 239 -5.04 13.28 10.61
CA GLU A 239 -3.90 14.11 10.20
C GLU A 239 -3.77 14.19 8.67
N VAL A 240 -3.88 13.04 8.00
CA VAL A 240 -3.88 12.95 6.54
C VAL A 240 -5.03 13.76 5.95
N TYR A 241 -6.24 13.66 6.50
CA TYR A 241 -7.38 14.44 6.04
C TYR A 241 -7.10 15.95 6.05
N ARG A 242 -6.45 16.46 7.11
CA ARG A 242 -6.08 17.87 7.20
C ARG A 242 -5.09 18.25 6.09
N CYS A 243 -4.07 17.43 5.84
CA CYS A 243 -3.12 17.66 4.75
C CYS A 243 -3.82 17.66 3.37
N LEU A 244 -4.77 16.74 3.15
CA LEU A 244 -5.53 16.65 1.90
C LEU A 244 -6.41 17.89 1.64
N LEU A 245 -6.89 18.57 2.69
CA LEU A 245 -7.64 19.82 2.55
C LEU A 245 -6.74 21.04 2.33
N THR A 246 -5.53 21.03 2.90
CA THR A 246 -4.54 22.10 2.66
C THR A 246 -3.96 22.05 1.25
N THR A 247 -4.05 20.90 0.58
CA THR A 247 -3.74 20.69 -0.85
C THR A 247 -4.74 21.40 -1.78
N GLY A 248 -5.08 22.66 -1.53
CA GLY A 248 -6.01 23.50 -2.31
C GLY A 248 -5.67 23.72 -3.80
N ALA A 249 -4.75 22.93 -4.37
CA ALA A 249 -4.33 22.94 -5.76
C ALA A 249 -4.99 21.84 -6.64
N LEU A 250 -5.97 21.10 -6.14
CA LEU A 250 -6.76 20.16 -6.98
C LEU A 250 -8.02 20.81 -7.57
N ALA A 251 -8.08 22.14 -7.65
CA ALA A 251 -9.13 22.82 -8.41
C ALA A 251 -9.01 22.43 -9.89
N PRO A 252 -10.12 22.16 -10.60
CA PRO A 252 -10.06 21.93 -12.04
C PRO A 252 -9.45 23.16 -12.68
N ALA A 253 -8.45 22.97 -13.55
CA ALA A 253 -8.11 23.99 -14.51
C ALA A 253 -9.40 24.31 -15.29
N THR A 254 -9.85 25.56 -15.17
CA THR A 254 -10.97 26.13 -15.93
C THR A 254 -10.74 26.02 -17.42
#